data_AF-A0A226F432-F1
#
_entry.id   AF-A0A226F432-F1
#
_cell.length_a   1.000
_cell.length_b   1.000
_cell.length_c   1.000
_cell.angle_alpha   90.00
_cell.angle_beta   90.00
_cell.angle_gamma   90.00
#
_symmetry.space_group_name_H-M   'P 1'
#
loop_
_entity.id
_entity.type
_entity.pdbx_description
1 polymer ?
#
loop_
_entity_poly.entity_id
_entity_poly.type
_entity_poly.pdbx_seq_one_letter_code
_entity_poly.pdbx_strand_id
1 'polypeptide(L)'
;MEFSHLGRLKRHTDREHLKRFPFSCEVSGCGKSFSSRHEVKLHNIHAHSDARPFPCDVCNTAYKINGKLMEHQRSKSHLLKVEESLKKSSTSKMKNSIKAYFMKTTATQK
;
A
#
# COMPACT_ATOMS: atom_id res chain seq x y z
N MET A 1 10.19 -23.07 12.25
CA MET A 1 9.60 -21.73 11.96
C MET A 1 8.69 -21.42 13.12
N GLU A 2 9.03 -20.45 13.97
CA GLU A 2 8.27 -20.13 15.18
C GLU A 2 7.17 -19.09 14.89
N PHE A 3 5.95 -19.36 15.34
CA PHE A 3 4.79 -18.47 15.14
C PHE A 3 4.27 -17.94 16.46
N SER A 4 4.31 -16.62 16.65
CA SER A 4 3.77 -15.96 17.84
C SER A 4 2.23 -15.93 17.90
N HIS A 5 1.54 -16.30 16.81
CA HIS A 5 0.08 -16.24 16.71
C HIS A 5 -0.50 -17.42 15.93
N LEU A 6 -1.56 -18.02 16.48
CA LEU A 6 -2.26 -19.17 15.91
C LEU A 6 -2.80 -18.91 14.50
N GLY A 7 -3.35 -17.72 14.25
CA GLY A 7 -3.86 -17.37 12.91
C GLY A 7 -2.77 -17.33 11.83
N ARG A 8 -1.53 -16.97 12.19
CA ARG A 8 -0.39 -16.95 11.26
C ARG A 8 0.08 -18.37 10.97
N LEU A 9 0.16 -19.22 12.00
CA LEU A 9 0.45 -20.64 11.84
C LEU A 9 -0.59 -21.31 10.94
N LYS A 10 -1.88 -21.12 11.22
CA LYS A 10 -2.97 -21.70 10.42
C LYS A 10 -2.88 -21.33 8.94
N ARG A 11 -2.68 -20.03 8.63
CA ARG A 11 -2.52 -19.58 7.25
C ARG A 11 -1.26 -20.16 6.58
N HIS A 12 -0.16 -20.26 7.32
CA HIS A 12 1.05 -20.91 6.82
C HIS A 12 0.79 -22.38 6.50
N THR A 13 0.14 -23.11 7.39
CA THR A 13 -0.23 -24.51 7.18
C THR A 13 -1.15 -24.67 5.98
N ASP A 14 -2.21 -23.87 5.89
CA ASP A 14 -3.15 -23.89 4.77
C ASP A 14 -2.45 -23.63 3.44
N ARG A 15 -1.52 -22.67 3.38
CA ARG A 15 -0.84 -22.27 2.14
C ARG A 15 0.30 -23.20 1.73
N GLU A 16 1.15 -23.58 2.67
CA GLU A 16 2.41 -24.28 2.37
C GLU A 16 2.24 -25.79 2.38
N HIS A 17 1.38 -26.33 3.26
CA HIS A 17 1.23 -27.76 3.47
C HIS A 17 -0.06 -28.31 2.84
N LEU A 18 -1.21 -27.67 3.09
CA LEU A 18 -2.52 -28.19 2.67
C LEU A 18 -3.00 -27.65 1.31
N LYS A 19 -2.33 -26.60 0.78
CA LYS A 19 -2.71 -25.89 -0.45
C LYS A 19 -4.18 -25.46 -0.48
N ARG A 20 -4.72 -25.08 0.69
CA ARG A 20 -6.09 -24.61 0.87
C ARG A 20 -6.14 -23.09 0.83
N PHE A 21 -7.13 -22.56 0.10
CA PHE A 21 -7.36 -21.13 -0.05
C PHE A 21 -8.82 -20.80 0.29
N PRO A 22 -9.12 -20.57 1.58
CA PRO A 22 -10.51 -20.51 2.06
C PRO A 22 -11.29 -19.26 1.61
N PHE A 23 -10.65 -18.28 0.97
CA PHE A 23 -11.30 -17.04 0.57
C PHE A 23 -11.29 -16.89 -0.96
N SER A 24 -12.44 -17.01 -1.60
CA SER A 24 -12.59 -16.84 -3.05
C SER A 24 -12.93 -15.41 -3.44
N CYS A 25 -12.58 -15.05 -4.68
CA CYS A 25 -13.09 -13.86 -5.35
C CYS A 25 -14.56 -14.09 -5.72
N GLU A 26 -15.41 -13.15 -5.35
CA GLU A 26 -16.86 -13.20 -5.60
C GLU A 26 -17.24 -12.69 -7.01
N VAL A 27 -16.27 -12.19 -7.78
CA VAL A 27 -16.50 -11.73 -9.15
C VAL A 27 -16.75 -12.92 -10.07
N SER A 28 -17.91 -12.91 -10.72
CA SER A 28 -18.31 -13.94 -11.68
C SER A 28 -17.26 -14.12 -12.79
N GLY A 29 -16.86 -15.37 -13.05
CA GLY A 29 -15.84 -15.71 -14.04
C GLY A 29 -14.38 -15.57 -13.58
N CYS A 30 -14.09 -15.08 -12.37
CA CYS A 30 -12.70 -14.97 -11.88
C CYS A 30 -12.16 -16.28 -11.29
N GLY A 31 -12.93 -16.93 -10.41
CA GLY A 31 -12.58 -18.23 -9.82
C GLY A 31 -11.31 -18.28 -8.95
N LYS A 32 -10.66 -17.14 -8.68
CA LYS A 32 -9.42 -17.08 -7.89
C LYS A 32 -9.68 -17.19 -6.39
N SER A 33 -8.81 -17.89 -5.67
CA SER A 33 -8.88 -18.08 -4.23
C SER A 33 -7.58 -17.73 -3.52
N PHE A 34 -7.68 -17.30 -2.27
CA PHE A 34 -6.61 -16.70 -1.49
C PHE A 34 -6.56 -17.23 -0.06
N SER A 35 -5.41 -17.04 0.59
CA SER A 35 -5.14 -17.52 1.96
C SER A 35 -5.64 -16.57 3.04
N SER A 36 -6.00 -15.34 2.67
CA SER A 36 -6.59 -14.35 3.58
C SER A 36 -7.55 -13.38 2.88
N ARG A 37 -8.48 -12.81 3.65
CA ARG A 37 -9.39 -11.75 3.15
C ARG A 37 -8.65 -10.51 2.65
N HIS A 38 -7.49 -10.19 3.22
CA HIS A 38 -6.67 -9.06 2.78
C HIS A 38 -6.21 -9.26 1.33
N GLU A 39 -5.78 -10.48 0.98
CA GLU A 39 -5.36 -10.83 -0.38
C GLU A 39 -6.52 -10.74 -1.38
N VAL A 40 -7.74 -11.18 -1.01
CA VAL A 40 -8.94 -11.00 -1.84
C VAL A 40 -9.21 -9.52 -2.13
N LYS A 41 -9.13 -8.66 -1.09
CA LYS A 41 -9.36 -7.22 -1.25
C LYS A 41 -8.33 -6.59 -2.19
N LEU A 42 -7.05 -6.93 -2.03
CA LEU A 42 -6.00 -6.46 -2.94
C LEU A 42 -6.24 -6.94 -4.37
N HIS A 43 -6.57 -8.21 -4.54
CA HIS A 43 -6.91 -8.78 -5.84
C HIS A 43 -8.05 -8.03 -6.53
N ASN A 44 -9.15 -7.74 -5.80
CA ASN A 44 -10.29 -7.01 -6.34
C ASN A 44 -9.90 -5.60 -6.81
N ILE A 45 -9.11 -4.87 -6.01
CA ILE A 45 -8.61 -3.54 -6.39
C ILE A 45 -7.72 -3.61 -7.65
N HIS A 46 -6.94 -4.67 -7.81
CA HIS A 46 -6.01 -4.80 -8.92
C HIS A 46 -6.66 -5.27 -10.22
N ALA A 47 -7.50 -6.29 -10.15
CA ALA A 47 -7.99 -7.04 -11.29
C ALA A 47 -9.40 -6.64 -11.75
N HIS A 48 -10.21 -6.09 -10.84
CA HIS A 48 -11.63 -5.84 -11.09
C HIS A 48 -12.04 -4.38 -10.87
N SER A 49 -11.10 -3.53 -10.46
CA SER A 49 -11.35 -2.11 -10.19
C SER A 49 -10.21 -1.25 -10.70
N ASP A 50 -10.53 0.00 -11.01
CA ASP A 50 -9.56 1.07 -11.27
C ASP A 50 -9.33 1.96 -10.06
N ALA A 51 -9.89 1.60 -8.91
CA ALA A 51 -9.69 2.33 -7.66
C ALA A 51 -8.20 2.42 -7.31
N ARG A 52 -7.76 3.63 -6.96
CA ARG A 52 -6.41 3.93 -6.46
C ARG A 52 -6.53 4.59 -5.09
N PRO A 53 -6.77 3.79 -4.03
CA PRO A 53 -7.12 4.33 -2.71
C PRO A 53 -5.95 4.98 -1.97
N PHE A 54 -4.73 4.92 -2.50
CA PHE A 54 -3.52 5.44 -1.85
C PHE A 54 -2.95 6.64 -2.62
N PRO A 55 -3.49 7.87 -2.43
CA PRO A 55 -2.97 9.08 -3.03
C PRO A 55 -1.70 9.59 -2.33
N CYS A 56 -0.83 10.25 -3.09
CA CYS A 56 0.27 11.04 -2.55
C CYS A 56 -0.22 12.45 -2.17
N ASP A 57 -0.04 12.84 -0.91
CA ASP A 57 -0.50 14.14 -0.39
C ASP A 57 0.14 15.37 -1.08
N VAL A 58 1.24 15.18 -1.80
CA VAL A 58 1.98 16.29 -2.45
C VAL A 58 1.66 16.42 -3.94
N CYS A 59 1.74 15.33 -4.71
CA CYS A 59 1.54 15.36 -6.17
C CYS A 59 0.20 14.74 -6.61
N ASN A 60 -0.63 14.31 -5.66
CA ASN A 60 -1.94 13.67 -5.86
C ASN A 60 -1.92 12.41 -6.74
N THR A 61 -0.74 11.85 -7.02
CA THR A 61 -0.61 10.59 -7.75
C THR A 61 -1.08 9.45 -6.88
N ALA A 62 -2.02 8.65 -7.38
CA ALA A 62 -2.67 7.60 -6.61
C ALA A 62 -2.26 6.19 -7.04
N TYR A 63 -2.09 5.33 -6.05
CA TYR A 63 -1.62 3.96 -6.19
C TYR A 63 -2.69 2.95 -5.75
N LYS A 64 -2.66 1.77 -6.38
CA LYS A 64 -3.55 0.65 -6.03
C LYS A 64 -3.16 0.00 -4.69
N ILE A 65 -1.89 0.10 -4.28
CA ILE A 65 -1.36 -0.47 -3.02
C ILE A 65 -0.47 0.49 -2.25
N ASN A 66 -0.54 0.39 -0.92
CA ASN A 66 0.23 1.23 0.00
C ASN A 66 1.75 1.10 -0.22
N GLY A 67 2.26 -0.12 -0.45
CA GLY A 67 3.69 -0.33 -0.70
C GLY A 67 4.23 0.45 -1.90
N LYS A 68 3.41 0.61 -2.95
CA LYS A 68 3.79 1.40 -4.13
C LYS A 68 3.72 2.91 -3.88
N LEU A 69 2.79 3.37 -3.06
CA LEU A 69 2.82 4.75 -2.56
C LEU A 69 4.09 5.00 -1.75
N MET A 70 4.47 4.10 -0.83
CA MET A 70 5.67 4.25 -0.01
C MET A 70 6.96 4.25 -0.84
N GLU A 71 7.06 3.37 -1.84
CA GLU A 71 8.16 3.35 -2.82
C GLU A 71 8.24 4.68 -3.59
N HIS A 72 7.11 5.17 -4.10
CA HIS A 72 7.02 6.47 -4.75
C HIS A 72 7.47 7.61 -3.84
N GLN A 73 6.99 7.63 -2.60
CA GLN A 73 7.29 8.67 -1.64
C GLN A 73 8.78 8.74 -1.27
N ARG A 74 9.48 7.59 -1.33
CA ARG A 74 10.93 7.48 -1.10
C ARG A 74 11.76 7.67 -2.37
N SER A 75 11.14 7.73 -3.54
CA SER A 75 11.85 7.93 -4.79
C SER A 75 12.58 9.27 -4.79
N LYS A 76 13.88 9.25 -5.14
CA LYS A 76 14.68 10.47 -5.32
C LYS A 76 14.01 11.45 -6.28
N SER A 77 13.41 10.96 -7.37
CA SER A 77 12.73 11.82 -8.35
C SER A 77 11.48 12.50 -7.78
N HIS A 78 10.79 11.86 -6.84
CA HIS A 78 9.64 12.45 -6.17
C HIS A 78 10.10 13.48 -5.12
N LEU A 79 11.08 13.12 -4.28
CA LEU A 79 11.62 14.02 -3.25
C LEU A 79 12.15 15.34 -3.85
N LEU A 80 12.84 15.29 -4.99
CA LEU A 80 13.28 16.50 -5.71
C LEU A 80 12.11 17.40 -6.14
N LYS A 81 11.01 16.81 -6.63
CA LYS A 81 9.79 17.55 -6.98
C LYS A 81 9.12 18.16 -5.76
N VAL A 82 9.16 17.48 -4.61
CA VAL A 82 8.64 18.00 -3.34
C VAL A 82 9.47 19.20 -2.87
N GLU A 83 10.79 19.12 -2.94
CA GLU A 83 11.69 20.23 -2.61
C GLU A 83 11.52 21.43 -3.54
N GLU A 84 11.33 21.19 -4.84
CA GLU A 84 11.02 22.25 -5.80
C GLU A 84 9.66 22.91 -5.51
N SER A 85 8.66 22.12 -5.12
CA SER A 85 7.35 22.62 -4.71
C SER A 85 7.42 23.46 -3.42
N LEU A 86 8.31 23.11 -2.48
CA LEU A 86 8.60 23.93 -1.30
C LEU A 86 9.19 25.30 -1.68
N LYS A 87 10.14 25.31 -2.62
CA LYS A 87 10.82 26.55 -3.06
C LYS A 87 9.87 27.50 -3.78
N LYS A 88 8.89 26.96 -4.52
CA LYS A 88 7.90 27.75 -5.27
C LYS A 88 6.73 28.24 -4.41
N SER A 89 6.51 27.68 -3.22
CA SER A 89 5.34 28.01 -2.40
C SER A 89 5.59 29.14 -1.40
N SER A 90 4.82 30.22 -1.54
CA SER A 90 4.85 31.39 -0.63
C SER A 90 3.96 31.21 0.61
N THR A 91 3.19 30.14 0.72
CA THR A 91 2.19 29.96 1.80
C THR A 91 2.72 29.09 2.94
N SER A 92 2.58 29.57 4.19
CA SER A 92 2.97 28.84 5.39
C SER A 92 2.23 27.49 5.54
N LYS A 93 1.00 27.40 5.00
CA LYS A 93 0.19 26.17 5.00
C LYS A 93 0.83 25.04 4.20
N MET A 94 1.32 25.33 2.99
CA MET A 94 1.97 24.32 2.15
C MET A 94 3.33 23.87 2.71
N LYS A 95 4.10 24.80 3.30
CA LYS A 95 5.36 24.48 3.97
C LYS A 95 5.15 23.52 5.15
N ASN A 96 4.08 23.71 5.94
CA ASN A 96 3.73 22.83 7.06
C ASN A 96 3.28 21.44 6.59
N SER A 97 2.44 21.35 5.55
CA SER A 97 2.01 20.06 4.98
C SER A 97 3.18 19.24 4.44
N ILE A 98 4.12 19.89 3.76
CA ILE A 98 5.29 19.20 3.21
C ILE A 98 6.29 18.82 4.32
N LYS A 99 6.48 19.66 5.35
CA LYS A 99 7.28 19.27 6.52
C LYS A 99 6.70 18.03 7.22
N ALA A 100 5.39 17.97 7.39
CA ALA A 100 4.70 16.78 7.91
C ALA A 100 4.86 15.56 7.00
N TYR A 101 4.85 15.75 5.68
CA TYR A 101 5.12 14.69 4.71
C TYR A 101 6.52 14.07 4.91
N PHE A 102 7.58 14.89 5.04
CA PHE A 102 8.93 14.39 5.29
C PHE A 102 9.07 13.67 6.63
N MET A 103 8.38 14.12 7.68
CA MET A 103 8.38 13.41 8.98
C MET A 103 7.73 12.02 8.88
N LYS A 104 6.68 11.86 8.06
CA LYS A 104 6.02 10.56 7.85
C LYS A 104 6.87 9.60 7.01
N THR A 105 7.57 10.11 5.99
CA THR A 105 8.38 9.27 5.10
C THR A 105 9.68 8.79 5.74
N THR A 106 10.26 9.56 6.67
CA THR A 106 11.46 9.17 7.45
C THR A 106 11.13 8.27 8.65
N ALA A 107 9.94 8.39 9.26
CA ALA A 107 9.53 7.59 10.42
C ALA A 107 9.24 6.10 10.12
N THR A 108 9.18 5.70 8.85
CA THR A 108 8.93 4.29 8.47
C THR A 108 10.25 3.49 8.32
N GLN A 109 11.24 3.80 9.15
CA GLN A 109 12.50 3.04 9.32
C GLN A 109 12.58 2.51 10.76
N LYS A 110 11.80 1.47 11.08
CA LYS A 110 12.11 0.54 12.17
C LYS A 110 11.37 -0.78 11.97
#